data_AF-A0A3G8H9G7-F1
#
_entry.id   AF-A0A3G8H9G7-F1
#
_cell.length_a   1.000
_cell.length_b   1.000
_cell.length_c   1.000
_cell.angle_alpha   90.00
_cell.angle_beta   90.00
_cell.angle_gamma   90.00
#
_symmetry.space_group_name_H-M   'P 1'
#
loop_
_entity.id
_entity.type
_entity.pdbx_description
1 polymer ?
#
loop_
_entity_poly.entity_id
_entity_poly.type
_entity_poly.pdbx_seq_one_letter_code
_entity_poly.pdbx_strand_id
1 'polypeptide(L)'
;MNRKLIGILLFAMTWMTGCDAVSSEPAYGGLSIAGFNYTPYNLSRFVITDEFGNSASGGGDLPPGSGAGRLSCCYNLKGTDFTVKWVVYDADEAIRSLDAGERIQTITKTAKFHLPATEIKGEPGMRVLGLHFYPDDSLDFEFRTDLRGTRIFYSDIDSWLFKKQGKTFNSTMEDWVAFRRTARIAGQGWIKYRLTDTQDLQQYVYYTLLVNPNFDAHPAIQQIIADTKDKPGAFGTAMESLSAQLVEELKRDKFKKAATEVTNAEPTPGD
;
A
#
# COMPACT_ATOMS: atom_id res chain seq x y z
N MET A 1 16.48 -44.51 -62.12
CA MET A 1 15.42 -43.99 -61.23
C MET A 1 15.57 -44.66 -59.87
N ASN A 2 16.03 -43.93 -58.86
CA ASN A 2 15.70 -44.25 -57.47
C ASN A 2 15.28 -42.96 -56.78
N ARG A 3 14.09 -42.47 -57.19
CA ARG A 3 13.38 -41.32 -56.64
C ARG A 3 13.01 -41.46 -55.14
N LYS A 4 13.45 -42.54 -54.48
CA LYS A 4 13.19 -42.82 -53.07
C LYS A 4 14.34 -42.47 -52.11
N LEU A 5 15.55 -42.15 -52.61
CA LEU A 5 16.68 -41.79 -51.72
C LEU A 5 16.89 -40.28 -51.54
N ILE A 6 16.33 -39.42 -52.40
CA ILE A 6 16.43 -37.96 -52.25
C ILE A 6 15.38 -37.42 -51.25
N GLY A 7 14.29 -38.17 -51.03
CA GLY A 7 13.24 -37.79 -50.07
C GLY A 7 13.55 -38.09 -48.61
N ILE A 8 14.59 -38.87 -48.30
CA ILE A 8 14.93 -39.26 -46.92
C ILE A 8 16.01 -38.33 -46.34
N LEU A 9 16.88 -37.73 -47.17
CA LEU A 9 17.87 -36.74 -46.70
C LEU A 9 17.28 -35.33 -46.47
N LEU A 10 16.10 -35.03 -47.00
CA LEU A 10 15.42 -33.74 -46.84
C LEU A 10 14.37 -33.71 -45.72
N PHE A 11 14.09 -34.86 -45.08
CA PHE A 11 13.11 -34.96 -43.98
C PHE A 11 13.75 -35.08 -42.59
N ALA A 12 15.07 -35.25 -42.51
CA ALA A 12 15.82 -35.39 -41.26
C ALA A 12 16.37 -34.06 -40.70
N MET A 13 16.06 -32.92 -41.34
CA MET A 13 16.57 -31.59 -40.94
C MET A 13 15.50 -30.66 -40.34
N THR A 14 14.31 -31.17 -40.03
CA THR A 14 13.21 -30.37 -39.41
C THR A 14 13.04 -30.62 -37.91
N TRP A 15 14.01 -31.27 -37.26
CA TRP A 15 13.94 -31.61 -35.83
C TRP A 15 15.03 -30.93 -34.99
N MET A 16 15.41 -29.69 -35.34
CA MET A 16 16.21 -28.80 -34.49
C MET A 16 15.82 -27.33 -34.69
N THR A 17 14.54 -27.01 -34.46
CA THR A 17 14.15 -25.67 -33.99
C THR A 17 13.46 -25.82 -32.64
N GLY A 18 14.07 -26.62 -31.78
CA GLY A 18 13.90 -26.58 -30.33
C GLY A 18 15.21 -26.05 -29.73
N CYS A 19 15.66 -24.89 -30.17
CA CYS A 19 16.67 -24.13 -29.46
C CYS A 19 15.92 -23.06 -28.69
N ASP A 20 15.76 -23.32 -27.40
CA ASP A 20 15.83 -22.33 -26.35
C ASP A 20 15.23 -20.97 -26.73
N ALA A 21 13.91 -20.85 -26.57
CA ALA A 21 13.48 -19.66 -25.85
C ALA A 21 14.11 -19.77 -24.45
N VAL A 22 15.41 -19.45 -24.33
CA VAL A 22 15.90 -18.72 -23.17
C VAL A 22 14.95 -17.54 -23.16
N SER A 23 13.86 -17.65 -22.38
CA SER A 23 12.96 -16.55 -22.15
C SER A 23 13.87 -15.47 -21.61
N SER A 24 14.29 -14.55 -22.48
CA SER A 24 15.25 -13.53 -22.11
C SER A 24 14.56 -12.73 -21.03
N GLU A 25 15.08 -12.82 -19.81
CA GLU A 25 14.56 -12.12 -18.64
C GLU A 25 14.15 -10.70 -19.02
N PRO A 26 12.92 -10.27 -18.69
CA PRO A 26 12.39 -9.00 -19.17
C PRO A 26 13.31 -7.86 -18.74
N ALA A 27 13.59 -6.93 -19.65
CA ALA A 27 14.42 -5.77 -19.38
C ALA A 27 13.56 -4.50 -19.40
N TYR A 28 13.63 -3.76 -18.31
CA TYR A 28 12.83 -2.57 -18.06
C TYR A 28 13.74 -1.35 -18.07
N GLY A 29 13.86 -0.71 -19.23
CA GLY A 29 14.79 0.40 -19.43
C GLY A 29 14.16 1.78 -19.50
N GLY A 30 14.92 2.79 -19.09
CA GLY A 30 14.52 4.20 -19.13
C GLY A 30 13.43 4.55 -18.10
N LEU A 31 13.45 3.87 -16.95
CA LEU A 31 12.46 4.00 -15.90
C LEU A 31 12.68 5.27 -15.06
N SER A 32 11.59 5.99 -14.85
CA SER A 32 11.40 6.90 -13.73
C SER A 32 10.76 6.17 -12.55
N ILE A 33 11.13 6.51 -11.32
CA ILE A 33 10.66 5.84 -10.11
C ILE A 33 9.81 6.80 -9.29
N ALA A 34 8.61 6.35 -8.90
CA ALA A 34 7.69 7.10 -8.05
C ALA A 34 7.32 6.29 -6.81
N GLY A 35 7.37 6.90 -5.63
CA GLY A 35 6.85 6.32 -4.39
C GLY A 35 5.49 6.92 -4.05
N PHE A 36 4.55 6.07 -3.63
CA PHE A 36 3.27 6.46 -3.07
C PHE A 36 3.19 5.93 -1.64
N ASN A 37 3.21 6.84 -0.68
CA ASN A 37 3.29 6.48 0.74
C ASN A 37 1.91 6.48 1.37
N TYR A 38 1.36 5.30 1.63
CA TYR A 38 0.14 5.14 2.43
C TYR A 38 0.44 4.70 3.86
N THR A 39 1.71 4.53 4.23
CA THR A 39 2.10 4.20 5.60
C THR A 39 1.77 5.35 6.56
N PRO A 40 1.60 5.08 7.86
CA PRO A 40 1.44 6.13 8.86
C PRO A 40 2.72 6.92 9.15
N TYR A 41 3.84 6.57 8.52
CA TYR A 41 5.16 7.16 8.73
C TYR A 41 5.58 8.02 7.54
N ASN A 42 6.61 8.85 7.72
CA ASN A 42 7.27 9.50 6.60
C ASN A 42 8.18 8.50 5.89
N LEU A 43 8.03 8.35 4.58
CA LEU A 43 8.89 7.51 3.74
C LEU A 43 10.09 8.32 3.24
N SER A 44 11.25 8.08 3.83
CA SER A 44 12.47 8.83 3.54
C SER A 44 13.08 8.43 2.19
N ARG A 45 13.32 7.12 2.01
CA ARG A 45 13.99 6.56 0.84
C ARG A 45 13.59 5.11 0.63
N PHE A 46 13.61 4.67 -0.62
CA PHE A 46 13.60 3.24 -0.96
C PHE A 46 14.58 2.92 -2.09
N VAL A 47 14.99 1.65 -2.14
CA VAL A 47 15.86 1.07 -3.17
C VAL A 47 15.25 -0.25 -3.62
N ILE A 48 15.16 -0.42 -4.92
CA ILE A 48 14.76 -1.63 -5.61
C ILE A 48 16.04 -2.23 -6.19
N THR A 49 16.27 -3.51 -5.95
CA THR A 49 17.39 -4.24 -6.50
C THR A 49 16.87 -5.48 -7.21
N ASP A 50 17.29 -5.69 -8.45
CA ASP A 50 17.00 -6.95 -9.16
C ASP A 50 18.06 -8.02 -8.89
N GLU A 51 17.79 -9.26 -9.30
CA GLU A 51 18.72 -10.39 -9.12
C GLU A 51 20.03 -10.24 -9.92
N PHE A 52 20.07 -9.32 -10.89
CA PHE A 52 21.24 -9.03 -11.72
C PHE A 52 22.12 -7.92 -11.13
N GLY A 53 21.74 -7.37 -9.97
CA GLY A 53 22.47 -6.31 -9.27
C GLY A 53 22.20 -4.91 -9.81
N ASN A 54 21.28 -4.72 -10.74
CA ASN A 54 20.82 -3.38 -11.08
C ASN A 54 19.96 -2.85 -9.95
N SER A 55 19.98 -1.53 -9.76
CA SER A 55 19.19 -0.89 -8.73
C SER A 55 18.54 0.40 -9.20
N ALA A 56 17.38 0.66 -8.64
CA ALA A 56 16.64 1.90 -8.80
C ALA A 56 16.26 2.43 -7.42
N SER A 57 16.19 3.74 -7.23
CA SER A 57 15.93 4.31 -5.91
C SER A 57 15.01 5.51 -6.00
N GLY A 58 14.18 5.73 -4.99
CA GLY A 58 13.27 6.87 -4.91
C GLY A 58 12.99 7.30 -3.47
N GLY A 59 11.97 8.13 -3.29
CA GLY A 59 11.55 8.69 -2.02
C GLY A 59 11.70 10.21 -2.00
N GLY A 60 12.23 10.75 -0.91
CA GLY A 60 12.37 12.19 -0.72
C GLY A 60 11.45 12.73 0.38
N ASP A 61 11.40 12.02 1.51
CA ASP A 61 10.64 12.42 2.69
C ASP A 61 9.15 12.63 2.42
N LEU A 62 8.51 11.54 1.97
CA LEU A 62 7.12 11.49 1.60
C LEU A 62 6.24 11.37 2.87
N PRO A 63 5.45 12.38 3.28
CA PRO A 63 4.52 12.23 4.39
C PRO A 63 3.38 11.24 4.05
N PRO A 64 2.58 10.79 5.04
CA PRO A 64 1.43 9.93 4.78
C PRO A 64 0.48 10.51 3.74
N GLY A 65 0.07 9.70 2.77
CA GLY A 65 -0.85 10.08 1.69
C GLY A 65 -0.19 10.80 0.50
N SER A 66 1.13 11.03 0.55
CA SER A 66 1.85 11.69 -0.55
C SER A 66 2.26 10.71 -1.66
N GLY A 67 2.40 11.25 -2.88
CA GLY A 67 2.79 10.50 -4.07
C GLY A 67 3.86 11.23 -4.88
N ALA A 68 4.62 10.43 -5.64
CA ALA A 68 5.66 10.79 -6.61
C ALA A 68 6.92 11.48 -6.07
N GLY A 69 6.85 12.23 -4.96
CA GLY A 69 8.01 12.82 -4.28
C GLY A 69 8.99 13.49 -5.25
N ARG A 70 10.28 13.19 -5.07
CA ARG A 70 11.29 13.49 -6.09
C ARG A 70 11.36 12.34 -7.08
N LEU A 71 10.87 12.57 -8.29
CA LEU A 71 11.10 11.66 -9.42
C LEU A 71 12.60 11.50 -9.66
N SER A 72 13.06 10.26 -9.60
CA SER A 72 14.39 9.84 -10.01
C SER A 72 14.25 9.07 -11.33
N CYS A 73 15.15 9.30 -12.29
CA CYS A 73 14.99 8.79 -13.65
C CYS A 73 16.10 7.84 -14.07
N CYS A 74 15.87 7.29 -15.27
CA CYS A 74 16.89 6.77 -16.14
C CYS A 74 17.49 5.45 -15.62
N TYR A 75 16.71 4.72 -14.82
CA TYR A 75 17.08 3.42 -14.31
C TYR A 75 16.77 2.32 -15.31
N ASN A 76 17.54 1.24 -15.20
CA ASN A 76 17.30 0.00 -15.89
C ASN A 76 17.20 -1.10 -14.84
N LEU A 77 16.14 -1.89 -14.92
CA LEU A 77 15.90 -3.07 -14.11
C LEU A 77 15.71 -4.27 -15.03
N LYS A 78 15.93 -5.48 -14.52
CA LYS A 78 15.84 -6.72 -15.29
C LYS A 78 15.26 -7.86 -14.45
N GLY A 79 14.56 -8.76 -15.11
CA GLY A 79 13.98 -9.95 -14.50
C GLY A 79 12.61 -9.69 -13.88
N THR A 80 12.11 -10.70 -13.17
CA THR A 80 10.80 -10.66 -12.51
C THR A 80 10.90 -10.51 -11.00
N ASP A 81 12.07 -10.74 -10.41
CA ASP A 81 12.23 -10.83 -8.97
C ASP A 81 13.05 -9.65 -8.44
N PHE A 82 12.47 -8.96 -7.46
CA PHE A 82 13.00 -7.71 -6.93
C PHE A 82 13.07 -7.77 -5.41
N THR A 83 14.12 -7.17 -4.85
CA THR A 83 14.19 -6.85 -3.43
C THR A 83 13.97 -5.35 -3.26
N VAL A 84 13.01 -4.98 -2.42
CA VAL A 84 12.75 -3.58 -2.06
C VAL A 84 13.16 -3.36 -0.62
N LYS A 85 14.03 -2.39 -0.40
CA LYS A 85 14.43 -1.91 0.92
C LYS A 85 13.98 -0.47 1.08
N TRP A 86 13.28 -0.13 2.16
CA TRP A 86 12.82 1.23 2.41
C TRP A 86 13.03 1.66 3.85
N VAL A 87 13.09 2.97 4.04
CA VAL A 87 13.36 3.63 5.32
C VAL A 87 12.22 4.57 5.62
N VAL A 88 11.59 4.37 6.78
CA VAL A 88 10.54 5.25 7.30
C VAL A 88 10.93 5.81 8.66
N TYR A 89 10.28 6.88 9.07
CA TYR A 89 10.40 7.43 10.43
C TYR A 89 9.09 8.05 10.89
N ASP A 90 8.89 8.12 12.21
CA ASP A 90 7.77 8.83 12.80
C ASP A 90 8.10 10.32 12.89
N ALA A 91 7.32 11.17 12.20
CA ALA A 91 7.59 12.61 12.16
C ALA A 91 7.35 13.30 13.51
N ASP A 92 6.45 12.79 14.36
CA ASP A 92 6.24 13.34 15.70
C ASP A 92 7.42 13.04 16.61
N GLU A 93 7.97 11.82 16.52
CA GLU A 93 9.20 11.46 17.24
C GLU A 93 10.42 12.19 16.67
N ALA A 94 10.49 12.36 15.34
CA ALA A 94 11.60 13.06 14.71
C ALA A 94 11.71 14.50 15.21
N ILE A 95 10.60 15.22 15.38
CA ILE A 95 10.60 16.58 15.93
C ILE A 95 11.05 16.58 17.38
N ARG A 96 10.56 15.65 18.20
CA ARG A 96 11.04 15.49 19.59
C ARG A 96 12.54 15.24 19.65
N SER A 97 13.06 14.35 18.81
CA SER A 97 14.51 14.08 18.72
C SER A 97 15.27 15.32 18.28
N LEU A 98 14.81 16.06 17.27
CA LEU A 98 15.48 17.27 16.80
C LEU A 98 15.51 18.37 17.87
N ASP A 99 14.39 18.58 18.58
CA ASP A 99 14.30 19.54 19.69
C ASP A 99 15.24 19.17 20.85
N ALA A 100 15.44 17.87 21.08
CA ALA A 100 16.39 17.35 22.07
C ALA A 100 17.85 17.33 21.58
N GLY A 101 18.13 17.69 20.32
CA GLY A 101 19.47 17.60 19.74
C GLY A 101 19.94 16.16 19.45
N GLU A 102 18.99 15.23 19.34
CA GLU A 102 19.23 13.81 19.10
C GLU A 102 19.07 13.42 17.62
N ARG A 103 19.54 12.22 17.28
CA ARG A 103 19.37 11.66 15.93
C ARG A 103 17.94 11.14 15.74
N ILE A 104 17.34 11.46 14.60
CA ILE A 104 16.06 10.88 14.15
C ILE A 104 16.16 9.35 14.09
N GLN A 105 15.25 8.69 14.78
CA GLN A 105 15.12 7.23 14.77
C GLN A 105 14.40 6.78 13.50
N THR A 106 15.03 5.86 12.76
CA THR A 106 14.51 5.35 11.49
C THR A 106 14.26 3.85 11.56
N ILE A 107 13.20 3.40 10.90
CA ILE A 107 12.87 1.99 10.74
C ILE A 107 13.21 1.59 9.30
N THR A 108 14.04 0.56 9.16
CA THR A 108 14.39 -0.02 7.86
C THR A 108 13.59 -1.30 7.65
N LYS A 109 12.95 -1.42 6.49
CA LYS A 109 12.14 -2.57 6.10
C LYS A 109 12.62 -3.12 4.77
N THR A 110 12.38 -4.42 4.55
CA THR A 110 12.78 -5.13 3.34
C THR A 110 11.71 -6.14 2.95
N ALA A 111 11.38 -6.22 1.67
CA ALA A 111 10.47 -7.22 1.12
C ALA A 111 11.00 -7.72 -0.23
N LYS A 112 10.67 -8.97 -0.56
CA LYS A 112 10.85 -9.51 -1.91
C LYS A 112 9.53 -9.39 -2.67
N PHE A 113 9.62 -9.07 -3.95
CA PHE A 113 8.47 -8.85 -4.80
C PHE A 113 8.69 -9.54 -6.14
N HIS A 114 7.68 -10.29 -6.59
CA HIS A 114 7.66 -10.90 -7.91
C HIS A 114 6.72 -10.08 -8.81
N LEU A 115 7.27 -9.50 -9.85
CA LEU A 115 6.55 -8.81 -10.91
C LEU A 115 6.56 -9.70 -12.16
N PRO A 116 5.42 -10.27 -12.58
CA PRO A 116 5.34 -11.02 -13.82
C PRO A 116 5.87 -10.19 -14.99
N ALA A 117 6.43 -10.86 -16.01
CA ALA A 117 6.92 -10.20 -17.21
C ALA A 117 5.82 -9.29 -17.80
N THR A 118 6.04 -7.98 -17.75
CA THR A 118 5.02 -6.98 -18.05
C THR A 118 5.50 -6.05 -19.15
N GLU A 119 4.67 -5.81 -20.16
CA GLU A 119 4.97 -4.83 -21.20
C GLU A 119 4.92 -3.40 -20.63
N ILE A 120 5.99 -2.63 -20.85
CA ILE A 120 6.04 -1.23 -20.44
C ILE A 120 5.63 -0.34 -21.60
N LYS A 121 4.65 0.52 -21.34
CA LYS A 121 4.20 1.56 -22.29
C LYS A 121 4.90 2.89 -22.03
N GLY A 122 4.98 3.71 -23.08
CA GLY A 122 5.52 5.06 -23.03
C GLY A 122 6.98 5.17 -23.43
N GLU A 123 7.40 6.40 -23.71
CA GLU A 123 8.78 6.73 -24.07
C GLU A 123 9.69 6.82 -22.83
N PRO A 124 11.01 6.64 -22.97
CA PRO A 124 11.96 6.93 -21.90
C PRO A 124 11.71 8.30 -21.27
N GLY A 125 11.68 8.36 -19.94
CA GLY A 125 11.31 9.57 -19.18
C GLY A 125 9.81 9.66 -18.84
N MET A 126 8.93 9.03 -19.65
CA MET A 126 7.51 8.86 -19.33
C MET A 126 7.20 7.50 -18.71
N ARG A 127 8.07 6.50 -18.88
CA ARG A 127 7.95 5.19 -18.21
C ARG A 127 8.16 5.35 -16.72
N VAL A 128 7.11 5.19 -15.93
CA VAL A 128 7.18 5.29 -14.47
C VAL A 128 6.91 3.91 -13.87
N LEU A 129 7.80 3.46 -12.99
CA LEU A 129 7.53 2.39 -12.05
C LEU A 129 7.09 3.02 -10.72
N GLY A 130 5.79 2.91 -10.43
CA GLY A 130 5.17 3.35 -9.19
C GLY A 130 5.22 2.26 -8.13
N LEU A 131 5.69 2.61 -6.94
CA LEU A 131 5.73 1.73 -5.77
C LEU A 131 4.74 2.25 -4.73
N HIS A 132 3.78 1.43 -4.38
CA HIS A 132 2.73 1.74 -3.41
C HIS A 132 3.07 1.08 -2.07
N PHE A 133 3.33 1.88 -1.04
CA PHE A 133 3.71 1.42 0.30
C PHE A 133 2.50 1.47 1.23
N TYR A 134 2.02 0.32 1.68
CA TYR A 134 0.81 0.24 2.51
C TYR A 134 1.09 0.16 4.02
N PRO A 135 0.12 0.50 4.88
CA PRO A 135 0.27 0.45 6.34
C PRO A 135 0.69 -0.90 6.94
N ASP A 136 0.43 -2.01 6.26
CA ASP A 136 0.78 -3.37 6.69
C ASP A 136 2.08 -3.89 6.05
N ASP A 137 2.90 -2.98 5.52
CA ASP A 137 4.18 -3.26 4.85
C ASP A 137 4.07 -4.06 3.54
N SER A 138 2.87 -4.28 3.05
CA SER A 138 2.66 -4.76 1.68
C SER A 138 3.07 -3.68 0.66
N LEU A 139 3.47 -4.14 -0.52
CA LEU A 139 3.92 -3.32 -1.64
C LEU A 139 3.19 -3.74 -2.92
N ASP A 140 2.80 -2.76 -3.74
CA ASP A 140 2.39 -3.01 -5.12
C ASP A 140 3.29 -2.25 -6.10
N PHE A 141 3.55 -2.88 -7.25
CA PHE A 141 4.26 -2.29 -8.38
C PHE A 141 3.26 -1.96 -9.48
N GLU A 142 3.42 -0.80 -10.10
CA GLU A 142 2.58 -0.36 -11.21
C GLU A 142 3.42 0.34 -12.27
N PHE A 143 3.42 -0.18 -13.49
CA PHE A 143 3.94 0.56 -14.64
C PHE A 143 2.88 1.55 -15.15
N ARG A 144 3.29 2.81 -15.28
CA ARG A 144 2.40 3.93 -15.62
C ARG A 144 3.13 4.98 -16.45
N THR A 145 2.37 5.90 -17.04
CA THR A 145 2.89 7.01 -17.86
C THR A 145 2.62 8.40 -17.27
N ASP A 146 2.13 8.45 -16.03
CA ASP A 146 1.84 9.68 -15.30
C ASP A 146 2.13 9.49 -13.81
N LEU A 147 1.92 10.52 -12.99
CA LEU A 147 2.17 10.52 -11.54
C LEU A 147 0.90 10.59 -10.68
N ARG A 148 -0.27 10.33 -11.29
CA ARG A 148 -1.57 10.41 -10.62
C ARG A 148 -1.82 9.12 -9.81
N GLY A 149 -3.08 8.80 -9.51
CA GLY A 149 -3.44 7.48 -8.99
C GLY A 149 -3.00 7.19 -7.54
N THR A 150 -2.89 8.22 -6.69
CA THR A 150 -2.96 8.01 -5.24
C THR A 150 -4.21 7.20 -4.92
N ARG A 151 -4.07 6.12 -4.14
CA ARG A 151 -5.17 5.18 -3.84
C ARG A 151 -5.87 5.51 -2.53
N ILE A 152 -5.15 6.08 -1.56
CA ILE A 152 -5.70 6.49 -0.26
C ILE A 152 -5.46 7.98 -0.03
N PHE A 153 -6.54 8.74 0.11
CA PHE A 153 -6.51 10.20 0.22
C PHE A 153 -6.68 10.68 1.66
N TYR A 154 -5.62 10.59 2.47
CA TYR A 154 -5.67 11.05 3.87
C TYR A 154 -6.04 12.53 4.02
N SER A 155 -5.67 13.38 3.05
CA SER A 155 -6.06 14.81 3.03
C SER A 155 -7.57 14.99 2.97
N ASP A 156 -8.24 14.14 2.20
CA ASP A 156 -9.68 14.24 1.95
C ASP A 156 -10.46 13.72 3.15
N ILE A 157 -9.93 12.68 3.81
CA ILE A 157 -10.45 12.16 5.08
C ILE A 157 -10.34 13.22 6.18
N ASP A 158 -9.17 13.82 6.36
CA ASP A 158 -8.93 14.86 7.37
C ASP A 158 -9.77 16.11 7.11
N SER A 159 -9.81 16.57 5.86
CA SER A 159 -10.63 17.72 5.44
C SER A 159 -12.12 17.49 5.65
N TRP A 160 -12.61 16.28 5.39
CA TRP A 160 -14.00 15.92 5.64
C TRP A 160 -14.31 15.93 7.13
N LEU A 161 -13.43 15.37 7.96
CA LEU A 161 -13.63 15.32 9.41
C LEU A 161 -13.65 16.73 9.99
N PHE A 162 -12.72 17.58 9.55
CA PHE A 162 -12.67 19.00 9.89
C PHE A 162 -13.97 19.72 9.51
N LYS A 163 -14.49 19.52 8.29
CA LYS A 163 -15.77 20.12 7.86
C LYS A 163 -16.95 19.63 8.70
N LYS A 164 -16.96 18.34 9.08
CA LYS A 164 -18.05 17.72 9.83
C LYS A 164 -18.09 18.15 11.30
N GLN A 165 -16.93 18.35 11.95
CA GLN A 165 -16.82 18.51 13.41
C GLN A 165 -16.16 19.82 13.86
N GLY A 166 -15.60 20.60 12.93
CA GLY A 166 -14.74 21.75 13.23
C GLY A 166 -13.46 21.35 13.95
N LYS A 167 -12.73 22.32 14.51
CA LYS A 167 -11.50 22.08 15.30
C LYS A 167 -11.73 21.43 16.67
N THR A 168 -12.95 21.02 17.01
CA THR A 168 -13.29 20.61 18.38
C THR A 168 -12.57 19.33 18.81
N PHE A 169 -12.28 18.41 17.88
CA PHE A 169 -11.63 17.13 18.18
C PHE A 169 -10.10 17.17 18.27
N ASN A 170 -9.52 18.31 17.93
CA ASN A 170 -8.09 18.54 17.76
C ASN A 170 -7.73 19.98 18.17
N SER A 171 -8.53 20.60 19.05
CA SER A 171 -8.44 22.02 19.40
C SER A 171 -7.11 22.44 20.04
N THR A 172 -6.38 21.48 20.60
CA THR A 172 -5.08 21.68 21.23
C THR A 172 -3.91 21.14 20.40
N MET A 173 -4.18 20.51 19.25
CA MET A 173 -3.16 19.91 18.39
C MET A 173 -2.83 20.85 17.23
N GLU A 174 -1.55 20.89 16.85
CA GLU A 174 -1.16 21.50 15.59
C GLU A 174 -1.75 20.71 14.41
N ASP A 175 -2.12 21.41 13.33
CA ASP A 175 -2.89 20.82 12.23
C ASP A 175 -2.16 19.62 11.58
N TRP A 176 -0.83 19.66 11.47
CA TRP A 176 -0.02 18.54 10.93
C TRP A 176 0.03 17.33 11.88
N VAL A 177 -0.06 17.52 13.21
CA VAL A 177 -0.16 16.44 14.20
C VAL A 177 -1.54 15.79 14.12
N ALA A 178 -2.59 16.59 14.02
CA ALA A 178 -3.94 16.08 13.82
C ALA A 178 -4.04 15.26 12.52
N PHE A 179 -3.49 15.76 11.42
CA PHE A 179 -3.45 15.05 10.14
C PHE A 179 -2.76 13.68 10.25
N ARG A 180 -1.59 13.59 10.89
CA ARG A 180 -0.91 12.29 11.07
C ARG A 180 -1.70 11.34 11.97
N ARG A 181 -2.42 11.85 12.97
CA ARG A 181 -3.34 11.02 13.78
C ARG A 181 -4.46 10.46 12.90
N THR A 182 -5.06 11.27 12.02
CA THR A 182 -6.03 10.82 11.03
C THR A 182 -5.44 9.72 10.13
N ALA A 183 -4.26 9.94 9.56
CA ALA A 183 -3.58 8.95 8.71
C ALA A 183 -3.28 7.63 9.44
N ARG A 184 -2.81 7.69 10.69
CA ARG A 184 -2.59 6.50 11.54
C ARG A 184 -3.86 5.69 11.73
N ILE A 185 -4.98 6.36 12.05
CA ILE A 185 -6.27 5.69 12.25
C ILE A 185 -6.77 5.12 10.93
N ALA A 186 -6.75 5.88 9.83
CA ALA A 186 -7.15 5.37 8.52
C ALA A 186 -6.31 4.15 8.10
N GLY A 187 -5.00 4.16 8.39
CA GLY A 187 -4.12 3.01 8.18
C GLY A 187 -4.55 1.75 8.95
N GLN A 188 -5.15 1.90 10.14
CA GLN A 188 -5.74 0.75 10.87
C GLN A 188 -6.95 0.17 10.14
N GLY A 189 -7.74 1.00 9.45
CA GLY A 189 -8.84 0.54 8.60
C GLY A 189 -8.35 -0.35 7.45
N TRP A 190 -7.21 0.00 6.84
CA TRP A 190 -6.54 -0.88 5.87
C TRP A 190 -6.03 -2.18 6.51
N ILE A 191 -5.34 -2.09 7.65
CA ILE A 191 -4.74 -3.27 8.31
C ILE A 191 -5.83 -4.27 8.71
N LYS A 192 -6.92 -3.80 9.32
CA LYS A 192 -7.99 -4.67 9.82
C LYS A 192 -8.92 -5.17 8.71
N TYR A 193 -9.27 -4.29 7.76
CA TYR A 193 -10.43 -4.50 6.89
C TYR A 193 -10.15 -4.23 5.41
N ARG A 194 -8.91 -3.90 5.03
CA ARG A 194 -8.51 -3.57 3.64
C ARG A 194 -9.29 -2.38 3.04
N LEU A 195 -9.78 -1.47 3.88
CA LEU A 195 -10.45 -0.26 3.41
C LEU A 195 -9.48 0.64 2.64
N THR A 196 -9.87 1.04 1.45
CA THR A 196 -9.15 2.01 0.59
C THR A 196 -10.04 3.12 0.08
N ASP A 197 -11.35 2.88 0.01
CA ASP A 197 -12.31 3.90 -0.37
C ASP A 197 -12.31 5.06 0.61
N THR A 198 -12.44 6.27 0.07
CA THR A 198 -12.36 7.50 0.86
C THR A 198 -13.54 7.64 1.81
N GLN A 199 -14.76 7.27 1.40
CA GLN A 199 -15.94 7.33 2.26
C GLN A 199 -15.88 6.28 3.37
N ASP A 200 -15.42 5.07 3.05
CA ASP A 200 -15.22 4.01 4.04
C ASP A 200 -14.24 4.46 5.14
N LEU A 201 -13.09 5.01 4.72
CA LEU A 201 -12.06 5.48 5.64
C LEU A 201 -12.49 6.75 6.41
N GLN A 202 -13.29 7.63 5.81
CA GLN A 202 -13.91 8.76 6.52
C GLN A 202 -14.76 8.27 7.70
N GLN A 203 -15.64 7.30 7.47
CA GLN A 203 -16.48 6.75 8.53
C GLN A 203 -15.65 5.97 9.55
N TYR A 204 -14.70 5.16 9.11
CA TYR A 204 -13.83 4.42 10.01
C TYR A 204 -13.09 5.37 10.97
N VAL A 205 -12.46 6.43 10.44
CA VAL A 205 -11.78 7.43 11.27
C VAL A 205 -12.74 8.15 12.20
N TYR A 206 -13.91 8.59 11.71
CA TYR A 206 -14.91 9.26 12.53
C TYR A 206 -15.32 8.42 13.74
N TYR A 207 -15.68 7.16 13.51
CA TYR A 207 -16.14 6.28 14.58
C TYR A 207 -15.01 5.93 15.55
N THR A 208 -13.81 5.59 15.05
CA THR A 208 -12.66 5.30 15.93
C THR A 208 -12.27 6.51 16.78
N LEU A 209 -12.24 7.70 16.19
CA LEU A 209 -11.69 8.89 16.83
C LEU A 209 -12.68 9.60 17.75
N LEU A 210 -13.96 9.68 17.34
CA LEU A 210 -14.94 10.58 17.98
C LEU A 210 -16.14 9.87 18.60
N VAL A 211 -16.40 8.62 18.23
CA VAL A 211 -17.54 7.87 18.76
C VAL A 211 -17.07 6.90 19.82
N ASN A 212 -16.29 5.91 19.41
CA ASN A 212 -15.76 4.88 20.29
C ASN A 212 -14.63 4.11 19.55
N PRO A 213 -13.40 4.05 20.06
CA PRO A 213 -12.32 3.30 19.42
C PRO A 213 -12.60 1.79 19.29
N ASN A 214 -13.53 1.25 20.08
CA ASN A 214 -14.00 -0.14 20.04
C ASN A 214 -15.33 -0.32 19.28
N PHE A 215 -15.79 0.68 18.51
CA PHE A 215 -17.09 0.61 17.81
C PHE A 215 -17.22 -0.65 16.94
N ASP A 216 -16.11 -1.09 16.36
CA ASP A 216 -16.03 -2.26 15.50
C ASP A 216 -16.26 -3.57 16.27
N ALA A 217 -16.18 -3.60 17.60
CA ALA A 217 -16.53 -4.78 18.39
C ALA A 217 -18.06 -5.00 18.54
N HIS A 218 -18.89 -4.05 18.13
CA HIS A 218 -20.34 -4.14 18.21
C HIS A 218 -20.88 -5.14 17.17
N PRO A 219 -21.79 -6.08 17.53
CA PRO A 219 -22.27 -7.13 16.60
C PRO A 219 -22.88 -6.59 15.31
N ALA A 220 -23.69 -5.52 15.37
CA ALA A 220 -24.24 -4.89 14.18
C ALA A 220 -23.15 -4.30 13.25
N ILE A 221 -22.04 -3.81 13.81
CA ILE A 221 -20.94 -3.25 13.04
C ILE A 221 -20.10 -4.36 12.42
N GLN A 222 -19.87 -5.46 13.15
CA GLN A 222 -19.24 -6.67 12.60
C GLN A 222 -20.04 -7.22 11.42
N GLN A 223 -21.37 -7.22 11.51
CA GLN A 223 -22.23 -7.63 10.40
C GLN A 223 -22.05 -6.70 9.19
N ILE A 224 -22.04 -5.38 9.40
CA ILE A 224 -21.78 -4.42 8.32
C ILE A 224 -20.42 -4.67 7.68
N ILE A 225 -19.36 -4.84 8.47
CA ILE A 225 -18.00 -5.12 7.98
C ILE A 225 -17.99 -6.39 7.12
N ALA A 226 -18.66 -7.46 7.57
CA ALA A 226 -18.77 -8.71 6.82
C ALA A 226 -19.54 -8.51 5.50
N ASP A 227 -20.69 -7.84 5.53
CA ASP A 227 -21.58 -7.65 4.37
C ASP A 227 -21.00 -6.71 3.31
N THR A 228 -20.13 -5.79 3.73
CA THR A 228 -19.50 -4.75 2.90
C THR A 228 -18.09 -5.12 2.46
N LYS A 229 -17.57 -6.27 2.89
CA LYS A 229 -16.27 -6.77 2.47
C LYS A 229 -16.15 -6.78 0.94
N ASP A 230 -15.01 -6.30 0.45
CA ASP A 230 -14.66 -6.21 -0.96
C ASP A 230 -15.63 -5.34 -1.81
N LYS A 231 -16.39 -4.44 -1.16
CA LYS A 231 -17.31 -3.49 -1.82
C LYS A 231 -16.93 -2.04 -1.43
N PRO A 232 -15.99 -1.41 -2.16
CA PRO A 232 -15.57 -0.03 -1.90
C PRO A 232 -16.76 0.94 -1.74
N GLY A 233 -16.78 1.70 -0.65
CA GLY A 233 -17.80 2.71 -0.33
C GLY A 233 -19.05 2.16 0.38
N ALA A 234 -19.24 0.84 0.39
CA ALA A 234 -20.42 0.23 1.01
C ALA A 234 -20.38 0.30 2.54
N PHE A 235 -19.20 0.17 3.15
CA PHE A 235 -19.03 0.32 4.60
C PHE A 235 -19.39 1.74 5.03
N GLY A 236 -18.85 2.75 4.35
CA GLY A 236 -19.10 4.16 4.61
C GLY A 236 -20.59 4.50 4.48
N THR A 237 -21.23 4.04 3.40
CA THR A 237 -22.68 4.22 3.20
C THR A 237 -23.51 3.60 4.32
N ALA A 238 -23.17 2.38 4.75
CA ALA A 238 -23.86 1.69 5.83
C ALA A 238 -23.66 2.41 7.19
N MET A 239 -22.44 2.84 7.48
CA MET A 239 -22.09 3.54 8.72
C MET A 239 -22.72 4.95 8.81
N GLU A 240 -23.00 5.60 7.69
CA GLU A 240 -23.77 6.86 7.64
C GLU A 240 -25.25 6.65 7.91
N SER A 241 -25.76 5.47 7.61
CA SER A 241 -27.18 5.12 7.73
C SER A 241 -27.54 4.47 9.07
N LEU A 242 -26.62 4.43 10.04
CA LEU A 242 -26.90 3.88 11.36
C LEU A 242 -28.05 4.65 12.04
N SER A 243 -28.91 3.91 12.75
CA SER A 243 -29.97 4.53 13.53
C SER A 243 -29.39 5.36 14.67
N ALA A 244 -30.08 6.44 15.05
CA ALA A 244 -29.67 7.28 16.18
C ALA A 244 -29.52 6.45 17.48
N GLN A 245 -30.36 5.43 17.68
CA GLN A 245 -30.26 4.52 18.82
C GLN A 245 -28.94 3.75 18.84
N LEU A 246 -28.53 3.19 17.70
CA LEU A 246 -27.27 2.45 17.60
C LEU A 246 -26.06 3.37 17.77
N VAL A 247 -26.11 4.57 17.21
CA VAL A 247 -25.04 5.57 17.42
C VAL A 247 -24.89 5.93 18.90
N GLU A 248 -26.00 6.13 19.62
CA GLU A 248 -25.97 6.39 21.06
C GLU A 248 -25.48 5.20 21.88
N GLU A 249 -25.79 3.97 21.47
CA GLU A 249 -25.25 2.75 22.09
C GLU A 249 -23.72 2.66 21.92
N LEU A 250 -23.22 2.93 20.70
CA LEU A 250 -21.78 2.94 20.41
C LEU A 250 -21.04 3.98 21.26
N LYS A 251 -21.57 5.21 21.37
CA LYS A 251 -20.99 6.28 22.20
C LYS A 251 -20.90 5.91 23.68
N ARG A 252 -21.83 5.09 24.17
CA ARG A 252 -21.86 4.66 25.58
C ARG A 252 -20.89 3.52 25.88
N ASP A 253 -20.35 2.86 24.85
CA ASP A 253 -19.53 1.64 24.96
C ASP A 253 -20.19 0.54 25.83
N LYS A 254 -21.53 0.45 25.76
CA LYS A 254 -22.35 -0.48 26.55
C LYS A 254 -23.06 -1.50 25.67
N PHE A 255 -22.28 -2.30 24.96
CA PHE A 255 -22.79 -3.40 24.14
C PHE A 255 -22.01 -4.69 24.41
N LYS A 256 -22.67 -5.83 24.19
CA LYS A 256 -22.00 -7.12 24.24
C LYS A 256 -21.09 -7.24 23.02
N LYS A 257 -19.78 -7.27 23.26
CA LYS A 257 -18.79 -7.47 22.19
C LYS A 257 -19.06 -8.80 21.47
N ALA A 258 -18.90 -8.81 20.16
CA ALA A 258 -18.91 -10.06 19.41
C ALA A 258 -17.80 -10.99 19.95
N ALA A 259 -18.06 -12.30 19.99
CA ALA A 259 -17.03 -13.26 20.34
C ALA A 259 -15.98 -13.26 19.23
N THR A 260 -14.82 -12.68 19.48
CA THR A 260 -13.66 -12.84 18.61
C THR A 260 -13.24 -14.30 18.65
N GLU A 261 -13.33 -15.02 17.53
CA GLU A 261 -12.58 -16.25 17.33
C GLU A 261 -11.10 -15.87 17.34
N VAL A 262 -10.49 -15.97 18.52
CA VAL A 262 -9.04 -15.95 18.67
C VAL A 262 -8.59 -17.35 18.29
N THR A 263 -8.23 -17.58 17.03
CA THR A 263 -7.33 -18.69 16.68
C THR A 263 -5.96 -18.41 17.27
N ASN A 264 -5.80 -18.71 18.56
CA ASN A 264 -4.50 -18.96 19.17
C ASN A 264 -4.00 -20.30 18.60
N ALA A 265 -3.40 -20.27 17.42
CA ALA A 265 -2.46 -21.31 17.04
C ALA A 265 -1.16 -21.02 17.80
N GLU A 266 -1.04 -21.64 18.96
CA GLU A 266 0.20 -21.75 19.72
C GLU A 266 1.26 -22.43 18.82
N PRO A 267 2.46 -21.86 18.64
CA PRO A 267 3.51 -22.52 17.89
C PRO A 267 4.00 -23.72 18.71
N THR A 268 3.81 -24.92 18.16
CA THR A 268 4.39 -26.15 18.71
C THR A 268 5.92 -26.02 18.71
N PRO A 269 6.60 -26.22 19.85
CA PRO A 269 8.06 -26.23 19.89
C PRO A 269 8.59 -27.55 19.30
N GLY A 270 9.41 -27.45 18.26
CA GLY A 270 10.35 -28.50 17.85
C GLY A 270 9.78 -29.60 16.96
N ASP A 271 10.12 -29.53 15.67
CA ASP A 271 10.93 -30.53 14.96
C ASP A 271 11.59 -29.88 13.73
#